data_AF-A0A816J686-F1
#
_entry.id   AF-A0A816J686-F1
#
_cell.length_a   1.000
_cell.length_b   1.000
_cell.length_c   1.000
_cell.angle_alpha   90.00
_cell.angle_beta   90.00
_cell.angle_gamma   90.00
#
_symmetry.space_group_name_H-M   'P 1'
#
loop_
_entity.id
_entity.type
_entity.pdbx_description
1 polymer ?
#
loop_
_entity_poly.entity_id
_entity_poly.type
_entity_poly.pdbx_seq_one_letter_code
_entity_poly.pdbx_strand_id
1 'polypeptide(L)'
;MMHHLLRKMGREIVRRQSVHEPGKRQFLIDAQEIYDVLADETGTGSVLGISFNMSETSELYLGEGAFSGMHNLQILRFYKQWSDKARLHLLEGLDCLPLPRKLKLLHWEACPMKHMPFRFRPECLIEINMKESKLRKLWEGVPMLRSLKKMDLSYSISLDELPDLSEAIFLNHLDLRNCESLVRLPSSIWKLGWLKFLHLHYCINLEPLPANNALSSLSYLSIGECSKIVDFPEISSSIERLDVSFTAIAAVPPSVENWDCLRKVEMIGCENITEFPRFSYTVTKLHLQSTGIKEIPPWISDLYELKVLSMAFCTELGEISPEICELGKLKSLNFKGCYNVREFPAEIFQSFCIWHELELTLVGIGENSLPTYTPEETEDFPLRLYLSENDFVSIPDSVVQKVQYLCLRDCRELESLPELPDSLSELYADNCVSLERLSQSSRSPHDPKLILSFINCSNLDEEACELVIKQWACGYAVLPGSEVPYCFSHRANGSSLIIHLNPGNLYGSLRFKACVVHSPGDELDDVPFRSFQISCYVRGRHSTTVYKWPEIDVDKSNDPLLEDHLFIFNSYFTLDGDNIPESEMLFDFRCLGMKVYPDTVSSNILECGVQLLEPCSCKYDRHSSPRGIDYSSQGR
;
A
#
# COMPACT_ATOMS: atom_id res chain seq x y z
N MET A 1 18.76 -10.51 1.00
CA MET A 1 18.85 -10.33 2.47
C MET A 1 19.72 -11.46 3.02
N MET A 2 20.82 -11.16 3.73
CA MET A 2 21.73 -12.20 4.26
C MET A 2 21.14 -12.80 5.54
N HIS A 3 21.15 -14.13 5.66
CA HIS A 3 20.59 -14.85 6.80
C HIS A 3 21.25 -14.45 8.13
N HIS A 4 20.46 -14.32 9.21
CA HIS A 4 20.93 -13.81 10.52
C HIS A 4 22.12 -14.61 11.10
N LEU A 5 22.11 -15.94 10.95
CA LEU A 5 23.21 -16.80 11.41
C LEU A 5 24.52 -16.55 10.64
N LEU A 6 24.45 -16.28 9.34
CA LEU A 6 25.63 -15.96 8.52
C LEU A 6 26.21 -14.61 8.94
N ARG A 7 25.35 -13.63 9.24
CA ARG A 7 25.78 -12.34 9.79
C ARG A 7 26.49 -12.51 11.15
N LYS A 8 25.94 -13.35 12.03
CA LYS A 8 26.54 -13.65 13.34
C LYS A 8 27.89 -14.34 13.18
N MET A 9 27.99 -15.35 12.33
CA MET A 9 29.23 -16.04 12.03
C MET A 9 30.30 -15.09 11.48
N GLY A 10 29.93 -14.20 10.54
CA GLY A 10 30.84 -13.19 10.01
C GLY A 10 31.39 -12.24 11.08
N ARG A 11 30.52 -11.77 11.99
CA ARG A 11 30.95 -10.92 13.13
C ARG A 11 31.94 -11.65 14.05
N GLU A 12 31.69 -12.93 14.35
CA GLU A 12 32.60 -13.72 15.19
C GLU A 12 33.96 -14.00 14.54
N ILE A 13 34.00 -14.22 13.22
CA ILE A 13 35.27 -14.38 12.49
C ILE A 13 36.11 -13.10 12.62
N VAL A 14 35.49 -11.93 12.49
CA VAL A 14 36.18 -10.64 12.64
C VAL A 14 36.66 -10.42 14.08
N ARG A 15 35.82 -10.73 15.09
CA ARG A 15 36.20 -10.64 16.51
C ARG A 15 37.44 -11.49 16.84
N ARG A 16 37.57 -12.68 16.23
CA ARG A 16 38.73 -13.57 16.42
C ARG A 16 40.05 -13.03 15.87
N GLN A 17 40.03 -12.03 14.98
CA GLN A 17 41.27 -11.42 14.47
C GLN A 17 42.07 -10.71 15.58
N SER A 18 41.36 -10.14 16.55
CA SER A 18 41.96 -9.52 17.75
C SER A 18 40.91 -9.42 18.84
N VAL A 19 40.95 -10.29 19.84
CA VAL A 19 39.87 -10.38 20.85
C VAL A 19 39.84 -9.13 21.72
N HIS A 20 41.00 -8.68 22.21
CA HIS A 20 41.10 -7.62 23.22
C HIS A 20 41.35 -6.22 22.66
N GLU A 21 41.77 -6.11 21.40
CA GLU A 21 42.10 -4.82 20.77
C GLU A 21 41.26 -4.65 19.49
N PRO A 22 40.02 -4.13 19.60
CA PRO A 22 39.15 -3.97 18.44
C PRO A 22 39.80 -3.16 17.31
N GLY A 23 40.57 -2.11 17.63
CA GLY A 23 41.30 -1.26 16.67
C GLY A 23 42.35 -1.99 15.80
N LYS A 24 42.67 -3.27 16.09
CA LYS A 24 43.54 -4.14 15.28
C LYS A 24 42.77 -5.09 14.34
N ARG A 25 41.44 -5.05 14.33
CA ARG A 25 40.59 -5.85 13.42
C ARG A 25 40.46 -5.17 12.06
N GLN A 26 40.00 -5.92 11.07
CA GLN A 26 39.74 -5.38 9.73
C GLN A 26 38.42 -4.62 9.63
N PHE A 27 37.40 -5.05 10.38
CA PHE A 27 36.08 -4.42 10.37
C PHE A 27 35.58 -4.19 11.79
N LEU A 28 35.00 -3.01 12.04
CA LEU A 28 34.36 -2.67 13.30
C LEU A 28 32.85 -2.54 13.05
N ILE A 29 32.05 -3.28 13.82
CA ILE A 29 30.59 -3.38 13.64
C ILE A 29 29.84 -3.26 14.98
N ASP A 30 30.48 -3.62 16.10
CA ASP A 30 29.89 -3.50 17.43
C ASP A 30 29.91 -2.04 17.89
N ALA A 31 28.76 -1.50 18.29
CA ALA A 31 28.63 -0.07 18.53
C ALA A 31 29.49 0.41 19.71
N GLN A 32 29.57 -0.36 20.80
CA GLN A 32 30.39 0.00 21.95
C GLN A 32 31.88 -0.12 21.64
N GLU A 33 32.31 -1.20 20.96
CA GLU A 33 33.72 -1.31 20.56
C GLU A 33 34.14 -0.19 19.59
N ILE A 34 33.25 0.25 18.70
CA ILE A 34 33.51 1.40 17.82
C ILE A 34 33.62 2.68 18.63
N TYR A 35 32.70 2.89 19.59
CA TYR A 35 32.73 4.05 20.49
C TYR A 35 34.09 4.15 21.17
N ASP A 36 34.54 3.07 21.82
CA ASP A 36 35.80 3.04 22.56
C ASP A 36 37.00 3.28 21.62
N VAL A 37 37.02 2.66 20.44
CA VAL A 37 38.11 2.85 19.46
C VAL A 37 38.21 4.28 18.95
N LEU A 38 37.07 4.94 18.72
CA LEU A 38 37.03 6.32 18.24
C LEU A 38 37.33 7.33 19.35
N ALA A 39 36.83 7.09 20.57
CA ALA A 39 37.04 7.96 21.74
C ALA A 39 38.49 7.91 22.23
N ASP A 40 39.07 6.71 22.30
CA ASP A 40 40.44 6.50 22.80
C ASP A 40 41.50 6.58 21.68
N GLU A 41 41.09 6.87 20.44
CA GLU A 41 41.96 7.00 19.27
C GLU A 41 42.86 5.77 19.01
N THR A 42 42.36 4.57 19.33
CA THR A 42 43.14 3.30 19.28
C THR A 42 43.12 2.61 17.91
N GLY A 43 42.49 3.23 16.91
CA GLY A 43 42.39 2.71 15.55
C GLY A 43 43.75 2.53 14.88
N THR A 44 43.93 1.41 14.17
CA THR A 44 45.22 1.12 13.49
C THR A 44 45.07 0.94 11.98
N GLY A 45 46.20 0.82 11.28
CA GLY A 45 46.23 0.59 9.84
C GLY A 45 45.60 -0.74 9.38
N SER A 46 45.22 -1.63 10.29
CA SER A 46 44.47 -2.86 9.96
C SER A 46 43.01 -2.57 9.61
N VAL A 47 42.44 -1.48 10.14
CA VAL A 47 41.00 -1.19 10.00
C VAL A 47 40.71 -0.77 8.57
N LEU A 48 39.85 -1.53 7.91
CA LEU A 48 39.39 -1.31 6.54
C LEU A 48 37.97 -0.76 6.49
N GLY A 49 37.13 -1.08 7.48
CA GLY A 49 35.76 -0.60 7.52
C GLY A 49 35.20 -0.40 8.93
N ILE A 50 34.45 0.68 9.11
CA ILE A 50 33.70 0.98 10.33
C ILE A 50 32.23 1.13 9.96
N SER A 51 31.36 0.45 10.71
CA SER A 51 29.91 0.54 10.56
C SER A 51 29.26 0.75 11.93
N PHE A 52 29.03 2.00 12.27
CA PHE A 52 28.56 2.47 13.56
C PHE A 52 27.08 2.82 13.54
N ASN A 53 26.29 2.10 14.35
CA ASN A 53 24.93 2.50 14.66
C ASN A 53 24.95 3.46 15.86
N MET A 54 24.83 4.75 15.61
CA MET A 54 24.91 5.79 16.64
C MET A 54 23.73 5.72 17.64
N SER A 55 22.65 5.03 17.27
CA SER A 55 21.46 4.83 18.09
C SER A 55 21.70 3.92 19.31
N GLU A 56 22.73 3.08 19.24
CA GLU A 56 23.02 2.04 20.25
C GLU A 56 23.96 2.54 21.38
N THR A 57 24.51 3.75 21.27
CA THR A 57 25.50 4.28 22.23
C THR A 57 25.07 5.61 22.85
N SER A 58 25.74 6.03 23.91
CA SER A 58 25.65 7.41 24.41
C SER A 58 26.29 8.42 23.45
N GLU A 59 26.18 9.70 23.78
CA GLU A 59 26.83 10.79 23.06
C GLU A 59 28.34 10.56 22.91
N LEU A 60 28.85 10.71 21.68
CA LEU A 60 30.26 10.58 21.32
C LEU A 60 30.77 11.89 20.73
N TYR A 61 31.87 12.40 21.28
CA TYR A 61 32.55 13.60 20.79
C TYR A 61 33.86 13.21 20.13
N LEU A 62 33.95 13.42 18.82
CA LEU A 62 35.15 13.10 18.05
C LEU A 62 36.17 14.24 18.12
N GLY A 63 37.40 13.90 18.51
CA GLY A 63 38.57 14.76 18.39
C GLY A 63 39.25 14.67 17.03
N GLU A 64 40.21 15.56 16.77
CA GLU A 64 40.97 15.61 15.51
C GLU A 64 41.69 14.28 15.21
N GLY A 65 42.08 13.54 16.26
CA GLY A 65 42.76 12.26 16.16
C GLY A 65 41.85 11.03 16.05
N ALA A 66 40.52 11.20 15.95
CA ALA A 66 39.57 10.08 15.89
C ALA A 66 39.86 9.04 14.79
N PHE A 67 40.46 9.49 13.67
CA PHE A 67 40.89 8.60 12.57
C PHE A 67 42.41 8.42 12.45
N SER A 68 43.17 8.85 13.47
CA SER A 68 44.62 8.67 13.53
C SER A 68 44.98 7.18 13.44
N GLY A 69 46.09 6.86 12.79
CA GLY A 69 46.52 5.47 12.57
C GLY A 69 45.74 4.68 11.49
N MET A 70 44.46 5.00 11.22
CA MET A 70 43.56 4.27 10.31
C MET A 70 43.72 4.64 8.82
N HIS A 71 44.96 4.69 8.33
CA HIS A 71 45.31 5.12 6.97
C HIS A 71 44.84 4.19 5.83
N ASN A 72 44.38 2.97 6.15
CA ASN A 72 43.83 2.01 5.18
C ASN A 72 42.30 1.94 5.16
N LEU A 73 41.62 2.82 5.90
CA LEU A 73 40.17 2.84 5.98
C LEU A 73 39.56 3.12 4.60
N GLN A 74 38.64 2.25 4.19
CA GLN A 74 37.94 2.29 2.90
C GLN A 74 36.44 2.50 3.07
N ILE A 75 35.85 2.05 4.18
CA ILE A 75 34.41 2.12 4.43
C ILE A 75 34.20 2.82 5.76
N LEU A 76 33.47 3.94 5.74
CA LEU A 76 33.02 4.61 6.94
C LEU A 76 31.49 4.75 6.85
N ARG A 77 30.77 4.15 7.80
CA ARG A 77 29.31 4.20 7.86
C ARG A 77 28.87 4.56 9.26
N PHE A 78 28.39 5.79 9.44
CA PHE A 78 27.74 6.26 10.65
C PHE A 78 26.28 6.52 10.31
N TYR A 79 25.39 5.78 10.96
CA TYR A 79 23.95 5.83 10.67
C TYR A 79 23.14 5.79 11.96
N LYS A 80 21.89 6.22 11.89
CA LYS A 80 20.94 6.25 13.00
C LYS A 80 19.60 5.62 12.60
N GLN A 81 18.78 5.26 13.58
CA GLN A 81 17.36 5.01 13.32
C GLN A 81 16.71 6.33 12.91
N TRP A 82 15.69 6.25 12.04
CA TRP A 82 15.08 7.43 11.43
C TRP A 82 14.60 8.47 12.46
N SER A 83 14.01 8.02 13.58
CA SER A 83 13.49 8.88 14.66
C SER A 83 14.53 9.35 15.67
N ASP A 84 15.73 8.79 15.64
CA ASP A 84 16.72 9.05 16.68
C ASP A 84 17.47 10.35 16.40
N LYS A 85 17.88 11.01 17.48
CA LYS A 85 18.79 12.16 17.40
C LYS A 85 20.19 11.66 17.05
N ALA A 86 20.92 12.46 16.28
CA ALA A 86 22.33 12.20 16.01
C ALA A 86 23.14 12.35 17.30
N ARG A 87 23.77 11.26 17.76
CA ARG A 87 24.54 11.19 19.00
C ARG A 87 26.05 11.39 18.80
N LEU A 88 26.43 11.89 17.64
CA LEU A 88 27.83 12.06 17.25
C LEU A 88 28.11 13.53 16.99
N HIS A 89 29.05 14.06 17.75
CA HIS A 89 29.43 15.47 17.76
C HIS A 89 30.93 15.62 17.53
N LEU A 90 31.34 16.84 17.19
CA LEU A 90 32.75 17.23 17.20
C LEU A 90 33.08 17.86 18.55
N LEU A 91 34.33 17.71 19.02
CA LEU A 91 34.79 18.46 20.20
C LEU A 91 34.66 19.97 19.99
N GLU A 92 34.44 20.70 21.07
CA GLU A 92 34.25 22.15 21.04
C GLU A 92 35.46 22.85 20.36
N GLY A 93 35.17 23.74 19.40
CA GLY A 93 36.18 24.41 18.60
C GLY A 93 36.61 23.69 17.31
N LEU A 94 36.15 22.45 17.05
CA LEU A 94 36.37 21.75 15.78
C LEU A 94 35.20 21.93 14.81
N ASP A 95 35.49 22.48 13.63
CA ASP A 95 34.50 22.62 12.55
C ASP A 95 34.54 21.48 11.50
N CYS A 96 35.64 20.73 11.43
CA CYS A 96 35.81 19.57 10.54
C CYS A 96 36.82 18.54 11.09
N LEU A 97 36.79 17.32 10.54
CA LEU A 97 37.71 16.23 10.92
C LEU A 97 38.61 15.80 9.75
N PRO A 98 39.89 15.43 10.00
CA PRO A 98 40.72 14.79 9.00
C PRO A 98 40.16 13.43 8.57
N LEU A 99 39.83 13.29 7.29
CA LEU A 99 39.30 12.04 6.74
C LEU A 99 40.41 11.17 6.08
N PRO A 100 40.38 9.84 6.24
CA PRO A 100 41.33 8.93 5.58
C PRO A 100 41.28 8.99 4.04
N ARG A 101 42.44 8.97 3.39
CA ARG A 101 42.57 9.18 1.93
C ARG A 101 42.05 8.03 1.07
N LYS A 102 41.97 6.81 1.59
CA LYS A 102 41.59 5.60 0.83
C LYS A 102 40.09 5.30 0.88
N LEU A 103 39.29 6.22 1.41
CA LEU A 103 37.83 6.04 1.50
C LEU A 103 37.22 5.82 0.13
N LYS A 104 36.45 4.73 0.04
CA LYS A 104 35.61 4.34 -1.10
C LYS A 104 34.14 4.57 -0.82
N LEU A 105 33.72 4.43 0.45
CA LEU A 105 32.37 4.71 0.89
C LEU A 105 32.43 5.59 2.14
N LEU A 106 31.76 6.74 2.06
CA LEU A 106 31.58 7.67 3.17
C LEU A 106 30.09 7.88 3.40
N HIS A 107 29.53 7.18 4.37
CA HIS A 107 28.16 7.32 4.83
C HIS A 107 28.18 7.92 6.23
N TRP A 108 27.62 9.12 6.38
CA TRP A 108 27.58 9.84 7.64
C TRP A 108 26.27 10.63 7.74
N GLU A 109 25.24 9.99 8.30
CA GLU A 109 23.96 10.65 8.57
C GLU A 109 24.10 11.71 9.66
N ALA A 110 23.40 12.83 9.46
CA ALA A 110 23.44 13.97 10.36
C ALA A 110 24.86 14.46 10.67
N CYS A 111 25.71 14.49 9.63
CA CYS A 111 27.11 14.86 9.77
C CYS A 111 27.26 16.25 10.42
N PRO A 112 27.98 16.37 11.55
CA PRO A 112 28.08 17.63 12.29
C PRO A 112 29.05 18.64 11.65
N MET A 113 29.81 18.24 10.64
CA MET A 113 30.80 19.09 9.97
C MET A 113 30.10 20.22 9.20
N LYS A 114 30.66 21.43 9.29
CA LYS A 114 30.19 22.58 8.49
C LYS A 114 30.85 22.66 7.12
N HIS A 115 32.08 22.14 7.02
CA HIS A 115 32.88 22.09 5.80
C HIS A 115 33.61 20.74 5.74
N MET A 116 33.87 20.25 4.52
CA MET A 116 34.77 19.10 4.38
C MET A 116 36.22 19.50 4.64
N PRO A 117 37.06 18.58 5.14
CA PRO A 117 38.49 18.82 5.30
C PRO A 117 39.19 19.11 3.96
N PHE A 118 39.87 20.26 3.86
CA PHE A 118 40.56 20.70 2.64
C PHE A 118 41.61 19.70 2.12
N ARG A 119 42.24 18.92 3.02
CA ARG A 119 43.27 17.93 2.65
C ARG A 119 42.71 16.60 2.17
N PHE A 120 41.39 16.39 2.24
CA PHE A 120 40.76 15.17 1.78
C PHE A 120 40.65 15.15 0.26
N ARG A 121 41.13 14.07 -0.36
CA ARG A 121 41.08 13.86 -1.80
C ARG A 121 40.09 12.74 -2.12
N PRO A 122 38.94 13.03 -2.75
CA PRO A 122 37.88 12.05 -2.98
C PRO A 122 38.12 11.16 -4.21
N GLU A 123 39.36 11.01 -4.69
CA GLU A 123 39.70 10.27 -5.93
C GLU A 123 39.24 8.81 -5.92
N CYS A 124 39.29 8.17 -4.75
CA CYS A 124 38.87 6.79 -4.53
C CYS A 124 37.39 6.64 -4.15
N LEU A 125 36.68 7.76 -3.93
CA LEU A 125 35.33 7.75 -3.39
C LEU A 125 34.34 7.27 -4.46
N ILE A 126 33.63 6.19 -4.15
CA ILE A 126 32.62 5.57 -5.03
C ILE A 126 31.22 6.01 -4.62
N GLU A 127 30.98 6.10 -3.32
CA GLU A 127 29.69 6.54 -2.75
C GLU A 127 29.93 7.53 -1.60
N ILE A 128 29.22 8.65 -1.67
CA ILE A 128 29.06 9.58 -0.56
C ILE A 128 27.58 9.67 -0.19
N ASN A 129 27.29 9.45 1.08
CA ASN A 129 25.98 9.58 1.67
C ASN A 129 26.12 10.44 2.93
N MET A 130 25.68 11.69 2.85
CA MET A 130 25.73 12.64 3.95
C MET A 130 24.35 13.26 4.12
N LYS A 131 23.34 12.40 4.35
CA LYS A 131 21.98 12.87 4.65
C LYS A 131 21.94 13.70 5.91
N GLU A 132 21.00 14.64 5.96
CA GLU A 132 20.75 15.49 7.14
C GLU A 132 21.99 16.29 7.56
N SER A 133 22.93 16.54 6.65
CA SER A 133 24.22 17.13 6.97
C SER A 133 24.13 18.63 7.24
N LYS A 134 25.04 19.12 8.10
CA LYS A 134 25.22 20.56 8.37
C LYS A 134 26.19 21.25 7.40
N LEU A 135 26.64 20.53 6.37
CA LEU A 135 27.53 21.06 5.35
C LEU A 135 26.84 22.16 4.54
N ARG A 136 27.51 23.31 4.40
CA ARG A 136 27.10 24.37 3.47
C ARG A 136 27.65 24.17 2.06
N LYS A 137 28.86 23.60 1.99
CA LYS A 137 29.61 23.29 0.77
C LYS A 137 30.45 22.04 1.00
N LEU A 138 30.56 21.20 -0.03
CA LEU A 138 31.37 20.00 0.03
C LEU A 138 32.85 20.26 -0.27
N TRP A 139 33.21 20.86 -1.40
CA TRP A 139 34.62 21.07 -1.77
C TRP A 139 34.85 22.46 -2.35
N GLU A 140 36.00 23.04 -2.05
CA GLU A 140 36.51 24.21 -2.75
C GLU A 140 37.14 23.82 -4.09
N GLY A 141 36.84 24.56 -5.15
CA GLY A 141 37.32 24.29 -6.51
C GLY A 141 36.69 23.04 -7.16
N VAL A 142 37.42 22.43 -8.10
CA VAL A 142 36.96 21.25 -8.87
C VAL A 142 37.53 19.97 -8.25
N PRO A 143 36.72 19.16 -7.54
CA PRO A 143 37.20 17.93 -6.93
C PRO A 143 37.42 16.82 -7.98
N MET A 144 38.47 16.01 -7.79
CA MET A 144 38.70 14.81 -8.60
C MET A 144 37.76 13.68 -8.19
N LEU A 145 36.59 13.57 -8.83
CA LEU A 145 35.52 12.62 -8.51
C LEU A 145 35.43 11.43 -9.48
N ARG A 146 36.58 10.99 -10.02
CA ARG A 146 36.67 10.02 -11.12
C ARG A 146 36.13 8.61 -10.81
N SER A 147 35.93 8.28 -9.54
CA SER A 147 35.38 6.98 -9.12
C SER A 147 33.93 7.09 -8.65
N LEU A 148 33.40 8.31 -8.50
CA LEU A 148 32.13 8.56 -7.82
C LEU A 148 30.97 8.09 -8.70
N LYS A 149 30.11 7.27 -8.12
CA LYS A 149 28.93 6.70 -8.76
C LYS A 149 27.63 7.19 -8.14
N LYS A 150 27.65 7.47 -6.84
CA LYS A 150 26.47 7.85 -6.07
C LYS A 150 26.80 8.97 -5.09
N MET A 151 25.96 10.00 -5.09
CA MET A 151 25.99 11.11 -4.16
C MET A 151 24.60 11.29 -3.56
N ASP A 152 24.49 11.20 -2.25
CA ASP A 152 23.25 11.41 -1.51
C ASP A 152 23.49 12.45 -0.43
N LEU A 153 22.88 13.62 -0.58
CA LEU A 153 22.97 14.76 0.32
C LEU A 153 21.57 15.18 0.81
N SER A 154 20.59 14.29 0.69
CA SER A 154 19.20 14.61 1.03
C SER A 154 19.02 15.08 2.48
N TYR A 155 18.05 15.96 2.70
CA TYR A 155 17.74 16.61 3.98
C TYR A 155 18.86 17.52 4.53
N SER A 156 19.84 17.90 3.69
CA SER A 156 20.88 18.87 4.07
C SER A 156 20.36 20.28 3.87
N ILE A 157 19.51 20.75 4.78
CA ILE A 157 18.77 22.02 4.68
C ILE A 157 19.66 23.25 4.51
N SER A 158 20.91 23.20 4.99
CA SER A 158 21.89 24.30 4.93
C SER A 158 22.83 24.21 3.72
N LEU A 159 22.65 23.25 2.81
CA LEU A 159 23.50 23.09 1.64
C LEU A 159 23.22 24.23 0.65
N ASP A 160 24.17 25.16 0.56
CA ASP A 160 24.05 26.39 -0.24
C ASP A 160 24.46 26.14 -1.71
N GLU A 161 25.51 25.34 -1.91
CA GLU A 161 26.06 25.06 -3.24
C GLU A 161 26.64 23.65 -3.39
N LEU A 162 26.54 23.13 -4.61
CA LEU A 162 27.21 21.89 -5.03
C LEU A 162 28.55 22.18 -5.70
N PRO A 163 29.53 21.27 -5.55
CA PRO A 163 30.81 21.35 -6.24
C PRO A 163 30.64 21.19 -7.76
N ASP A 164 31.63 21.61 -8.54
CA ASP A 164 31.71 21.25 -9.95
C ASP A 164 31.81 19.72 -10.10
N LEU A 165 30.91 19.14 -10.90
CA LEU A 165 30.80 17.70 -11.13
C LEU A 165 31.38 17.24 -12.47
N SER A 166 32.13 18.08 -13.19
CA SER A 166 32.71 17.75 -14.50
C SER A 166 33.62 16.53 -14.50
N GLU A 167 34.35 16.28 -13.40
CA GLU A 167 35.20 15.08 -13.24
C GLU A 167 34.42 13.85 -12.74
N ALA A 168 33.14 13.99 -12.36
CA ALA A 168 32.30 12.91 -11.83
C ALA A 168 31.66 12.07 -12.96
N ILE A 169 32.46 11.63 -13.93
CA ILE A 169 31.99 11.05 -15.20
C ILE A 169 31.17 9.75 -15.07
N PHE A 170 31.26 9.05 -13.94
CA PHE A 170 30.49 7.82 -13.66
C PHE A 170 29.32 8.03 -12.69
N LEU A 171 29.07 9.28 -12.28
CA LEU A 171 27.97 9.61 -11.38
C LEU A 171 26.65 9.26 -12.08
N ASN A 172 25.93 8.31 -11.49
CA ASN A 172 24.65 7.83 -12.01
C ASN A 172 23.47 8.11 -11.08
N HIS A 173 23.74 8.48 -9.82
CA HIS A 173 22.72 8.76 -8.82
C HIS A 173 23.08 10.00 -8.00
N LEU A 174 22.19 10.99 -8.03
CA LEU A 174 22.28 12.22 -7.24
C LEU A 174 20.95 12.48 -6.52
N ASP A 175 20.96 12.38 -5.19
CA ASP A 175 19.80 12.67 -4.33
C ASP A 175 20.07 13.92 -3.50
N LEU A 176 19.21 14.92 -3.68
CA LEU A 176 19.29 16.26 -3.09
C LEU A 176 17.95 16.67 -2.50
N ARG A 177 17.06 15.71 -2.22
CA ARG A 177 15.75 16.02 -1.62
C ARG A 177 15.89 16.91 -0.40
N ASN A 178 14.97 17.84 -0.23
CA ASN A 178 14.88 18.67 0.97
C ASN A 178 16.20 19.41 1.29
N CYS A 179 16.88 19.91 0.25
CA CYS A 179 18.00 20.83 0.36
C CYS A 179 17.49 22.26 0.20
N GLU A 180 16.82 22.77 1.24
CA GLU A 180 16.05 24.02 1.17
C GLU A 180 16.86 25.28 0.80
N SER A 181 18.14 25.34 1.20
CA SER A 181 19.03 26.48 0.89
C SER A 181 19.64 26.42 -0.52
N LEU A 182 19.48 25.31 -1.25
CA LEU A 182 20.11 25.13 -2.55
C LEU A 182 19.41 25.98 -3.61
N VAL A 183 20.11 27.00 -4.10
CA VAL A 183 19.55 27.95 -5.08
C VAL A 183 19.72 27.48 -6.52
N ARG A 184 20.85 26.87 -6.87
CA ARG A 184 21.15 26.48 -8.25
C ARG A 184 21.97 25.20 -8.31
N LEU A 185 21.81 24.46 -9.40
CA LEU A 185 22.66 23.32 -9.75
C LEU A 185 23.85 23.78 -10.60
N PRO A 186 25.08 23.27 -10.37
CA PRO A 186 26.24 23.57 -11.20
C PRO A 186 26.03 23.11 -12.65
N SER A 187 26.46 23.93 -13.60
CA SER A 187 26.22 23.68 -15.04
C SER A 187 26.84 22.38 -15.56
N SER A 188 27.84 21.84 -14.85
CA SER A 188 28.46 20.55 -15.12
C SER A 188 27.49 19.37 -15.02
N ILE A 189 26.44 19.46 -14.19
CA ILE A 189 25.44 18.38 -14.04
C ILE A 189 24.83 18.03 -15.39
N TRP A 190 24.50 19.04 -16.19
CA TRP A 190 23.86 18.90 -17.49
C TRP A 190 24.76 18.28 -18.57
N LYS A 191 26.03 17.99 -18.26
CA LYS A 191 26.98 17.31 -19.15
C LYS A 191 27.28 15.87 -18.72
N LEU A 192 26.64 15.40 -17.64
CA LEU A 192 26.87 14.05 -17.11
C LEU A 192 26.18 12.99 -17.97
N GLY A 193 26.96 12.29 -18.80
CA GLY A 193 26.44 11.28 -19.72
C GLY A 193 25.91 10.00 -19.06
N TRP A 194 26.13 9.79 -17.75
CA TRP A 194 25.76 8.57 -17.02
C TRP A 194 24.72 8.81 -15.92
N LEU A 195 24.27 10.05 -15.72
CA LEU A 195 23.31 10.39 -14.67
C LEU A 195 21.95 9.78 -15.01
N LYS A 196 21.51 8.80 -14.21
CA LYS A 196 20.23 8.09 -14.40
C LYS A 196 19.16 8.53 -13.42
N PHE A 197 19.56 8.97 -12.24
CA PHE A 197 18.66 9.33 -11.14
C PHE A 197 19.03 10.71 -10.59
N LEU A 198 18.08 11.63 -10.67
CA LEU A 198 18.17 12.98 -10.10
C LEU A 198 16.93 13.27 -9.26
N HIS A 199 17.12 13.52 -7.96
CA HIS A 199 16.02 13.77 -7.03
C HIS A 199 16.22 15.11 -6.32
N LEU A 200 15.28 16.02 -6.54
CA LEU A 200 15.31 17.41 -6.10
C LEU A 200 14.02 17.78 -5.33
N HIS A 201 13.18 16.80 -4.97
CA HIS A 201 11.92 17.05 -4.28
C HIS A 201 12.13 17.93 -3.03
N TYR A 202 11.27 18.94 -2.83
CA TYR A 202 11.32 19.86 -1.70
C TYR A 202 12.56 20.79 -1.69
N CYS A 203 13.17 21.07 -2.84
CA CYS A 203 14.18 22.12 -2.97
C CYS A 203 13.50 23.47 -3.21
N ILE A 204 12.88 24.04 -2.17
CA ILE A 204 11.99 25.20 -2.28
C ILE A 204 12.61 26.45 -2.92
N ASN A 205 13.93 26.65 -2.77
CA ASN A 205 14.63 27.81 -3.31
C ASN A 205 15.28 27.60 -4.69
N LEU A 206 15.18 26.39 -5.24
CA LEU A 206 15.84 26.01 -6.47
C LEU A 206 15.32 26.81 -7.66
N GLU A 207 16.22 27.51 -8.33
CA GLU A 207 15.94 28.23 -9.57
C GLU A 207 15.52 27.26 -10.71
N PRO A 208 14.75 27.74 -11.70
CA PRO A 208 14.31 26.92 -12.83
C PRO A 208 15.46 26.16 -13.51
N LEU A 209 15.18 24.92 -13.90
CA LEU A 209 16.13 24.07 -14.62
C LEU A 209 16.33 24.59 -16.05
N PRO A 210 17.51 24.44 -16.65
CA PRO A 210 17.71 24.83 -18.04
C PRO A 210 16.91 23.91 -18.97
N ALA A 211 16.13 24.47 -19.89
CA ALA A 211 15.62 23.73 -21.05
C ALA A 211 16.79 23.47 -22.00
N ASN A 212 16.97 22.23 -22.52
CA ASN A 212 17.86 21.89 -23.67
C ASN A 212 18.11 20.37 -23.91
N ASN A 213 17.31 19.43 -23.38
CA ASN A 213 17.54 17.99 -23.56
C ASN A 213 19.00 17.54 -23.24
N ALA A 214 19.59 18.12 -22.19
CA ALA A 214 21.02 17.98 -21.92
C ALA A 214 21.43 16.60 -21.35
N LEU A 215 20.50 15.84 -20.78
CA LEU A 215 20.79 14.60 -20.04
C LEU A 215 20.28 13.35 -20.74
N SER A 216 21.04 12.81 -21.69
CA SER A 216 20.62 11.67 -22.54
C SER A 216 20.43 10.31 -21.84
N SER A 217 20.87 10.16 -20.59
CA SER A 217 20.75 8.92 -19.81
C SER A 217 19.79 9.02 -18.62
N LEU A 218 19.17 10.18 -18.40
CA LEU A 218 18.33 10.42 -17.23
C LEU A 218 17.04 9.60 -17.34
N SER A 219 16.80 8.73 -16.36
CA SER A 219 15.64 7.82 -16.32
C SER A 219 14.66 8.20 -15.21
N TYR A 220 15.12 8.80 -14.12
CA TYR A 220 14.29 9.29 -13.02
C TYR A 220 14.60 10.75 -12.73
N LEU A 221 13.55 11.58 -12.75
CA LEU A 221 13.56 12.97 -12.31
C LEU A 221 12.42 13.19 -11.32
N SER A 222 12.72 13.76 -10.15
CA SER A 222 11.71 14.33 -9.27
C SER A 222 12.11 15.75 -8.86
N ILE A 223 11.20 16.69 -9.09
CA ILE A 223 11.29 18.12 -8.76
C ILE A 223 10.03 18.59 -8.03
N GLY A 224 9.31 17.67 -7.38
CA GLY A 224 8.11 18.01 -6.65
C GLY A 224 8.37 18.99 -5.50
N GLU A 225 7.37 19.76 -5.09
CA GLU A 225 7.46 20.77 -4.01
C GLU A 225 8.57 21.83 -4.25
N CYS A 226 9.00 22.03 -5.49
CA CYS A 226 9.97 23.07 -5.84
C CYS A 226 9.22 24.35 -6.25
N SER A 227 8.90 25.19 -5.25
CA SER A 227 7.99 26.35 -5.39
C SER A 227 8.36 27.39 -6.45
N LYS A 228 9.63 27.47 -6.87
CA LYS A 228 10.11 28.41 -7.91
C LYS A 228 10.10 27.83 -9.32
N ILE A 229 9.80 26.54 -9.48
CA ILE A 229 9.69 25.91 -10.79
C ILE A 229 8.27 26.13 -11.30
N VAL A 230 8.16 26.95 -12.33
CA VAL A 230 6.90 27.35 -12.99
C VAL A 230 6.76 26.79 -14.40
N ASP A 231 7.87 26.37 -15.01
CA ASP A 231 7.90 25.81 -16.36
C ASP A 231 8.19 24.31 -16.31
N PHE A 232 7.65 23.56 -17.27
CA PHE A 232 7.87 22.12 -17.37
C PHE A 232 9.33 21.78 -17.72
N PRO A 233 9.94 20.75 -17.10
CA PRO A 233 11.38 20.48 -17.27
C PRO A 233 11.71 19.72 -18.57
N GLU A 234 11.96 20.43 -19.67
CA GLU A 234 12.45 19.85 -20.95
C GLU A 234 13.96 19.50 -20.94
N ILE A 235 14.38 18.68 -19.96
CA ILE A 235 15.78 18.37 -19.71
C ILE A 235 16.26 17.05 -20.34
N SER A 236 15.34 16.14 -20.66
CA SER A 236 15.65 14.84 -21.27
C SER A 236 14.41 14.08 -21.75
N SER A 237 14.45 13.55 -22.97
CA SER A 237 13.44 12.62 -23.50
C SER A 237 13.63 11.16 -23.09
N SER A 238 14.73 10.82 -22.38
CA SER A 238 15.00 9.45 -21.90
C SER A 238 14.33 9.15 -20.55
N ILE A 239 13.63 10.12 -19.96
CA ILE A 239 13.01 9.99 -18.65
C ILE A 239 11.93 8.91 -18.68
N GLU A 240 12.01 7.96 -17.75
CA GLU A 240 11.02 6.90 -17.54
C GLU A 240 10.01 7.28 -16.45
N ARG A 241 10.48 7.97 -15.40
CA ARG A 241 9.68 8.39 -14.26
C ARG A 241 9.90 9.88 -13.99
N LEU A 242 8.83 10.65 -14.06
CA LEU A 242 8.82 12.09 -13.82
C LEU A 242 7.87 12.42 -12.69
N ASP A 243 8.34 13.16 -11.70
CA ASP A 243 7.54 13.73 -10.62
C ASP A 243 7.75 15.25 -10.56
N VAL A 244 6.70 16.00 -10.83
CA VAL A 244 6.64 17.47 -10.77
C VAL A 244 5.54 17.96 -9.83
N SER A 245 5.11 17.11 -8.90
CA SER A 245 3.98 17.35 -8.00
C SER A 245 4.16 18.62 -7.16
N PHE A 246 3.08 19.33 -6.84
CA PHE A 246 3.08 20.53 -6.00
C PHE A 246 4.01 21.63 -6.53
N THR A 247 4.07 21.79 -7.86
CA THR A 247 4.76 22.89 -8.53
C THR A 247 3.74 23.83 -9.16
N ALA A 248 4.17 25.04 -9.50
CA ALA A 248 3.31 26.05 -10.13
C ALA A 248 3.22 25.89 -11.66
N ILE A 249 3.58 24.71 -12.20
CA ILE A 249 3.55 24.41 -13.63
C ILE A 249 2.12 24.59 -14.16
N ALA A 250 1.97 25.39 -15.21
CA ALA A 250 0.66 25.69 -15.80
C ALA A 250 0.34 24.87 -17.06
N ALA A 251 1.35 24.34 -17.76
CA ALA A 251 1.16 23.59 -18.99
C ALA A 251 2.29 22.59 -19.25
N VAL A 252 1.98 21.52 -20.00
CA VAL A 252 2.94 20.54 -20.51
C VAL A 252 3.22 20.86 -21.99
N PRO A 253 4.49 21.03 -22.40
CA PRO A 253 4.83 21.38 -23.77
C PRO A 253 4.59 20.21 -24.75
N PRO A 254 4.23 20.48 -26.02
CA PRO A 254 3.94 19.43 -27.01
C PRO A 254 5.11 18.48 -27.30
N SER A 255 6.35 18.88 -27.01
CA SER A 255 7.54 18.05 -27.21
C SER A 255 7.50 16.75 -26.39
N VAL A 256 6.78 16.74 -25.25
CA VAL A 256 6.66 15.61 -24.32
C VAL A 256 5.87 14.44 -24.92
N GLU A 257 5.04 14.70 -25.94
CA GLU A 257 4.34 13.67 -26.70
C GLU A 257 5.32 12.68 -27.36
N ASN A 258 6.55 13.13 -27.66
CA ASN A 258 7.60 12.32 -28.29
C ASN A 258 8.59 11.70 -27.28
N TRP A 259 8.28 11.68 -25.99
CA TRP A 259 9.13 11.05 -24.96
C TRP A 259 8.85 9.55 -24.87
N ASP A 260 9.37 8.77 -25.82
CA ASP A 260 9.12 7.33 -25.97
C ASP A 260 9.56 6.45 -24.78
N CYS A 261 10.36 7.01 -23.86
CA CYS A 261 10.80 6.33 -22.64
C CYS A 261 9.88 6.57 -21.44
N LEU A 262 8.96 7.54 -21.49
CA LEU A 262 8.14 7.95 -20.36
C LEU A 262 7.13 6.85 -20.00
N ARG A 263 7.10 6.43 -18.74
CA ARG A 263 6.20 5.35 -18.26
C ARG A 263 5.33 5.80 -17.09
N LYS A 264 5.83 6.69 -16.24
CA LYS A 264 5.11 7.20 -15.06
C LYS A 264 5.29 8.71 -14.95
N VAL A 265 4.17 9.41 -14.80
CA VAL A 265 4.13 10.86 -14.56
C VAL A 265 3.32 11.16 -13.31
N GLU A 266 3.88 11.98 -12.42
CA GLU A 266 3.22 12.51 -11.23
C GLU A 266 3.20 14.05 -11.31
N MET A 267 1.99 14.61 -11.30
CA MET A 267 1.72 16.06 -11.27
C MET A 267 0.67 16.37 -10.19
N ILE A 268 0.80 15.69 -9.03
CA ILE A 268 -0.17 15.80 -7.94
C ILE A 268 -0.14 17.22 -7.38
N GLY A 269 -1.27 17.89 -7.17
CA GLY A 269 -1.32 19.24 -6.60
C GLY A 269 -0.81 20.34 -7.54
N CYS A 270 -0.67 20.07 -8.85
CA CYS A 270 -0.37 21.10 -9.84
C CYS A 270 -1.66 21.85 -10.24
N GLU A 271 -2.15 22.71 -9.34
CA GLU A 271 -3.45 23.40 -9.48
C GLU A 271 -3.54 24.29 -10.72
N ASN A 272 -2.43 24.82 -11.22
CA ASN A 272 -2.39 25.69 -12.40
C ASN A 272 -2.60 24.95 -13.74
N ILE A 273 -2.59 23.60 -13.74
CA ILE A 273 -2.84 22.80 -14.94
C ILE A 273 -4.35 22.68 -15.13
N THR A 274 -4.90 23.45 -16.06
CA THR A 274 -6.35 23.50 -16.30
C THR A 274 -6.83 22.67 -17.50
N GLU A 275 -5.91 22.30 -18.39
CA GLU A 275 -6.17 21.46 -19.56
C GLU A 275 -5.52 20.09 -19.38
N PHE A 276 -6.16 19.04 -19.89
CA PHE A 276 -5.58 17.70 -19.82
C PHE A 276 -4.26 17.64 -20.63
N PRO A 277 -3.13 17.24 -20.02
CA PRO A 277 -1.82 17.29 -20.67
C PRO A 277 -1.65 16.17 -21.70
N ARG A 278 -1.03 16.50 -22.86
CA ARG A 278 -0.65 15.51 -23.87
C ARG A 278 0.69 14.86 -23.52
N PHE A 279 0.67 13.53 -23.44
CA PHE A 279 1.85 12.70 -23.18
C PHE A 279 2.05 11.65 -24.27
N SER A 280 3.25 11.07 -24.31
CA SER A 280 3.52 9.90 -25.14
C SER A 280 2.56 8.75 -24.81
N TYR A 281 2.10 8.03 -25.84
CA TYR A 281 1.31 6.80 -25.72
C TYR A 281 1.97 5.73 -24.85
N THR A 282 3.28 5.84 -24.59
CA THR A 282 4.03 4.88 -23.77
C THR A 282 3.80 5.03 -22.26
N VAL A 283 3.11 6.10 -21.82
CA VAL A 283 2.76 6.32 -20.41
C VAL A 283 1.81 5.22 -19.92
N THR A 284 2.20 4.59 -18.81
CA THR A 284 1.44 3.51 -18.18
C THR A 284 0.77 3.92 -16.87
N LYS A 285 1.25 4.99 -16.23
CA LYS A 285 0.72 5.50 -14.96
C LYS A 285 0.72 7.04 -14.99
N LEU A 286 -0.45 7.62 -14.82
CA LEU A 286 -0.67 9.06 -14.84
C LEU A 286 -1.39 9.49 -13.55
N HIS A 287 -0.70 10.29 -12.75
CA HIS A 287 -1.16 10.80 -11.47
C HIS A 287 -1.34 12.32 -11.57
N LEU A 288 -2.58 12.77 -11.63
CA LEU A 288 -3.02 14.15 -11.81
C LEU A 288 -3.93 14.61 -10.68
N GLN A 289 -3.83 13.99 -9.49
CA GLN A 289 -4.66 14.33 -8.34
C GLN A 289 -4.53 15.81 -7.98
N SER A 290 -5.62 16.45 -7.54
CA SER A 290 -5.64 17.85 -7.11
C SER A 290 -5.08 18.83 -8.17
N THR A 291 -5.42 18.60 -9.45
CA THR A 291 -5.14 19.55 -10.54
C THR A 291 -6.38 20.37 -10.88
N GLY A 292 -6.22 21.50 -11.57
CA GLY A 292 -7.31 22.36 -12.04
C GLY A 292 -7.97 21.87 -13.35
N ILE A 293 -7.75 20.61 -13.75
CA ILE A 293 -8.20 20.10 -15.05
C ILE A 293 -9.73 20.07 -15.11
N LYS A 294 -10.29 20.66 -16.18
CA LYS A 294 -11.74 20.84 -16.34
C LYS A 294 -12.42 19.75 -17.14
N GLU A 295 -11.70 19.14 -18.07
CA GLU A 295 -12.23 18.11 -18.96
C GLU A 295 -11.21 17.01 -19.23
N ILE A 296 -11.68 15.77 -19.37
CA ILE A 296 -10.93 14.70 -20.03
C ILE A 296 -11.36 14.66 -21.50
N PRO A 297 -10.46 14.87 -22.46
CA PRO A 297 -10.79 14.96 -23.88
C PRO A 297 -10.79 13.61 -24.62
N PRO A 298 -11.42 13.52 -25.82
CA PRO A 298 -11.51 12.28 -26.62
C PRO A 298 -10.20 11.59 -26.98
N TRP A 299 -9.13 12.36 -27.16
CA TRP A 299 -7.81 11.80 -27.46
C TRP A 299 -7.17 11.05 -26.28
N ILE A 300 -7.85 10.95 -25.13
CA ILE A 300 -7.43 10.08 -24.03
C ILE A 300 -7.20 8.63 -24.52
N SER A 301 -7.93 8.18 -25.53
CA SER A 301 -7.77 6.84 -26.12
C SER A 301 -6.42 6.63 -26.82
N ASP A 302 -5.71 7.69 -27.20
CA ASP A 302 -4.35 7.61 -27.74
C ASP A 302 -3.34 7.09 -26.69
N LEU A 303 -3.67 7.17 -25.38
CA LEU A 303 -2.86 6.63 -24.29
C LEU A 303 -3.12 5.13 -24.06
N TYR A 304 -3.15 4.32 -25.11
CA TYR A 304 -3.55 2.91 -25.07
C TYR A 304 -2.66 1.99 -24.18
N GLU A 305 -1.47 2.42 -23.74
CA GLU A 305 -0.65 1.69 -22.74
C GLU A 305 -1.01 2.02 -21.28
N LEU A 306 -1.94 2.96 -21.05
CA LEU A 306 -2.29 3.44 -19.72
C LEU A 306 -2.94 2.32 -18.89
N LYS A 307 -2.40 2.13 -17.68
CA LYS A 307 -2.85 1.13 -16.70
C LYS A 307 -3.45 1.77 -15.46
N VAL A 308 -3.02 3.00 -15.14
CA VAL A 308 -3.48 3.73 -13.96
C VAL A 308 -3.67 5.19 -14.35
N LEU A 309 -4.89 5.71 -14.16
CA LEU A 309 -5.19 7.14 -14.19
C LEU A 309 -5.81 7.53 -12.84
N SER A 310 -5.18 8.47 -12.14
CA SER A 310 -5.69 9.00 -10.89
C SER A 310 -5.85 10.51 -11.02
N MET A 311 -7.08 10.97 -10.85
CA MET A 311 -7.51 12.38 -10.87
C MET A 311 -8.30 12.70 -9.59
N ALA A 312 -7.95 12.06 -8.47
CA ALA A 312 -8.62 12.31 -7.19
C ALA A 312 -8.50 13.79 -6.78
N PHE A 313 -9.58 14.35 -6.25
CA PHE A 313 -9.71 15.73 -5.82
C PHE A 313 -9.45 16.76 -6.93
N CYS A 314 -9.67 16.39 -8.20
CA CYS A 314 -9.75 17.34 -9.31
C CYS A 314 -11.12 18.03 -9.27
N THR A 315 -11.25 19.03 -8.40
CA THR A 315 -12.53 19.66 -8.09
C THR A 315 -13.10 20.49 -9.23
N GLU A 316 -12.32 20.87 -10.23
CA GLU A 316 -12.82 21.61 -11.41
C GLU A 316 -13.26 20.71 -12.56
N LEU A 317 -13.04 19.39 -12.45
CA LEU A 317 -13.39 18.42 -13.48
C LEU A 317 -14.92 18.34 -13.64
N GLY A 318 -15.41 18.73 -14.82
CA GLY A 318 -16.84 18.77 -15.12
C GLY A 318 -17.28 17.75 -16.19
N GLU A 319 -16.42 17.48 -17.17
CA GLU A 319 -16.74 16.64 -18.33
C GLU A 319 -15.68 15.55 -18.53
N ILE A 320 -16.14 14.33 -18.83
CA ILE A 320 -15.28 13.17 -19.07
C ILE A 320 -15.70 12.54 -20.40
N SER A 321 -14.77 12.48 -21.34
CA SER A 321 -14.97 11.81 -22.62
C SER A 321 -15.24 10.29 -22.44
N PRO A 322 -16.25 9.73 -23.13
CA PRO A 322 -16.52 8.30 -23.17
C PRO A 322 -15.37 7.46 -23.78
N GLU A 323 -14.50 8.06 -24.59
CA GLU A 323 -13.35 7.39 -25.22
C GLU A 323 -12.31 6.87 -24.21
N ILE A 324 -12.41 7.25 -22.92
CA ILE A 324 -11.65 6.62 -21.83
C ILE A 324 -11.85 5.09 -21.75
N CYS A 325 -12.97 4.60 -22.28
CA CYS A 325 -13.35 3.19 -22.35
C CYS A 325 -12.55 2.39 -23.38
N GLU A 326 -11.88 3.08 -24.32
CA GLU A 326 -11.01 2.46 -25.33
C GLU A 326 -9.64 2.04 -24.74
N LEU A 327 -9.34 2.42 -23.49
CA LEU A 327 -8.11 2.09 -22.79
C LEU A 327 -8.09 0.61 -22.32
N GLY A 328 -7.90 -0.32 -23.26
CA GLY A 328 -7.95 -1.77 -23.01
C GLY A 328 -6.92 -2.36 -22.03
N LYS A 329 -5.96 -1.57 -21.53
CA LYS A 329 -4.95 -1.97 -20.53
C LYS A 329 -5.20 -1.39 -19.14
N LEU A 330 -6.26 -0.61 -18.97
CA LEU A 330 -6.55 0.17 -17.78
C LEU A 330 -6.98 -0.71 -16.62
N LYS A 331 -6.26 -0.62 -15.50
CA LYS A 331 -6.48 -1.42 -14.29
C LYS A 331 -7.07 -0.63 -13.14
N SER A 332 -6.84 0.68 -13.13
CA SER A 332 -7.27 1.56 -12.04
C SER A 332 -7.63 2.94 -12.58
N LEU A 333 -8.86 3.36 -12.30
CA LEU A 333 -9.42 4.69 -12.50
C LEU A 333 -9.82 5.26 -11.15
N ASN A 334 -9.33 6.45 -10.82
CA ASN A 334 -9.64 7.08 -9.54
C ASN A 334 -10.06 8.54 -9.73
N PHE A 335 -11.34 8.81 -9.42
CA PHE A 335 -11.99 10.12 -9.41
C PHE A 335 -12.54 10.47 -8.00
N LYS A 336 -11.95 9.93 -6.92
CA LYS A 336 -12.34 10.27 -5.54
C LYS A 336 -12.38 11.79 -5.37
N GLY A 337 -13.48 12.35 -4.86
CA GLY A 337 -13.61 13.77 -4.57
C GLY A 337 -13.81 14.67 -5.80
N CYS A 338 -14.12 14.12 -6.98
CA CYS A 338 -14.46 14.90 -8.18
C CYS A 338 -15.95 15.28 -8.21
N TYR A 339 -16.39 16.07 -7.22
CA TYR A 339 -17.81 16.37 -6.99
C TYR A 339 -18.49 17.32 -8.01
N ASN A 340 -17.73 17.91 -8.94
CA ASN A 340 -18.26 18.80 -9.99
C ASN A 340 -18.49 18.08 -11.33
N VAL A 341 -18.19 16.79 -11.42
CA VAL A 341 -18.48 15.98 -12.62
C VAL A 341 -19.99 15.90 -12.76
N ARG A 342 -20.53 16.44 -13.85
CA ARG A 342 -21.99 16.53 -14.06
C ARG A 342 -22.63 15.14 -14.17
N GLU A 343 -22.03 14.28 -14.99
CA GLU A 343 -22.44 12.90 -15.20
C GLU A 343 -21.21 12.12 -15.67
N PHE A 344 -20.95 10.96 -15.07
CA PHE A 344 -19.92 10.02 -15.55
C PHE A 344 -20.45 9.29 -16.79
N PRO A 345 -19.65 9.11 -17.85
CA PRO A 345 -20.10 8.42 -19.05
C PRO A 345 -20.48 6.97 -18.74
N ALA A 346 -21.66 6.54 -19.20
CA ALA A 346 -22.21 5.20 -18.94
C ALA A 346 -21.28 4.08 -19.44
N GLU A 347 -20.53 4.36 -20.49
CA GLU A 347 -19.55 3.47 -21.09
C GLU A 347 -18.50 3.00 -20.06
N ILE A 348 -18.12 3.82 -19.07
CA ILE A 348 -17.13 3.41 -18.04
C ILE A 348 -17.61 2.19 -17.22
N PHE A 349 -18.92 2.02 -17.07
CA PHE A 349 -19.48 0.94 -16.27
C PHE A 349 -19.74 -0.34 -17.08
N GLN A 350 -19.79 -0.23 -18.41
CA GLN A 350 -20.35 -1.29 -19.24
C GLN A 350 -19.50 -1.65 -20.45
N SER A 351 -18.70 -0.73 -20.97
CA SER A 351 -17.89 -0.90 -22.18
C SER A 351 -16.42 -0.77 -21.84
N PHE A 352 -15.68 -1.86 -21.99
CA PHE A 352 -14.23 -1.84 -21.91
C PHE A 352 -13.68 -3.01 -22.71
N CYS A 353 -12.71 -2.75 -23.58
CA CYS A 353 -11.96 -3.80 -24.30
C CYS A 353 -10.94 -4.50 -23.37
N ILE A 354 -11.35 -4.85 -22.14
CA ILE A 354 -10.48 -5.31 -21.06
C ILE A 354 -10.80 -6.77 -20.70
N TRP A 355 -9.75 -7.58 -20.56
CA TRP A 355 -9.82 -9.00 -20.18
C TRP A 355 -9.39 -9.26 -18.73
N HIS A 356 -9.26 -8.19 -17.94
CA HIS A 356 -8.76 -8.20 -16.58
C HIS A 356 -9.61 -7.30 -15.68
N GLU A 357 -9.42 -7.43 -14.37
CA GLU A 357 -10.16 -6.64 -13.39
C GLU A 357 -9.83 -5.14 -13.52
N LEU A 358 -10.88 -4.32 -13.54
CA LEU A 358 -10.81 -2.86 -13.48
C LEU A 358 -11.25 -2.38 -12.10
N GLU A 359 -10.43 -1.57 -11.46
CA GLU A 359 -10.77 -0.84 -10.24
C GLU A 359 -11.23 0.58 -10.58
N LEU A 360 -12.46 0.92 -10.21
CA LEU A 360 -13.07 2.23 -10.40
C LEU A 360 -13.42 2.85 -9.05
N THR A 361 -12.75 3.96 -8.72
CA THR A 361 -12.96 4.70 -7.46
C THR A 361 -13.72 6.00 -7.73
N LEU A 362 -14.94 6.07 -7.21
CA LEU A 362 -15.91 7.17 -7.32
C LEU A 362 -16.41 7.57 -5.92
N VAL A 363 -15.48 7.75 -4.99
CA VAL A 363 -15.77 8.09 -3.58
C VAL A 363 -16.02 9.59 -3.46
N GLY A 364 -17.16 10.01 -2.89
CA GLY A 364 -17.51 11.42 -2.71
C GLY A 364 -17.60 12.24 -4.02
N ILE A 365 -18.34 11.72 -5.01
CA ILE A 365 -18.56 12.34 -6.33
C ILE A 365 -19.86 13.15 -6.46
N GLY A 366 -20.74 13.19 -5.44
CA GLY A 366 -21.97 13.98 -5.44
C GLY A 366 -23.18 13.25 -6.03
N GLU A 367 -24.39 13.62 -5.58
CA GLU A 367 -25.64 12.84 -5.77
C GLU A 367 -26.01 12.54 -7.23
N ASN A 368 -25.81 13.50 -8.14
CA ASN A 368 -26.33 13.43 -9.52
C ASN A 368 -25.28 13.04 -10.57
N SER A 369 -24.14 12.52 -10.14
CA SER A 369 -23.03 12.26 -11.06
C SER A 369 -23.09 10.87 -11.72
N LEU A 370 -23.89 9.95 -11.21
CA LEU A 370 -24.02 8.62 -11.82
C LEU A 370 -24.99 8.63 -13.02
N PRO A 371 -24.65 7.94 -14.13
CA PRO A 371 -25.49 7.92 -15.31
C PRO A 371 -26.76 7.09 -15.13
N THR A 372 -27.86 7.58 -15.70
CA THR A 372 -29.19 6.94 -15.62
C THR A 372 -29.55 6.05 -16.81
N TYR A 373 -28.81 6.13 -17.92
CA TYR A 373 -29.07 5.39 -19.17
C TYR A 373 -27.96 4.39 -19.51
N THR A 374 -28.27 3.36 -20.31
CA THR A 374 -27.37 2.27 -20.70
C THR A 374 -27.26 2.12 -22.21
N PRO A 375 -26.04 2.04 -22.80
CA PRO A 375 -25.86 1.57 -24.17
C PRO A 375 -26.27 0.08 -24.34
N GLU A 376 -26.87 -0.25 -25.49
CA GLU A 376 -27.56 -1.54 -25.76
C GLU A 376 -26.63 -2.75 -26.00
N GLU A 377 -25.33 -2.55 -26.21
CA GLU A 377 -24.38 -3.60 -26.61
C GLU A 377 -23.08 -3.52 -25.80
N THR A 378 -22.83 -4.50 -24.91
CA THR A 378 -21.69 -4.41 -23.99
C THR A 378 -21.04 -5.76 -23.68
N GLU A 379 -19.71 -5.80 -23.69
CA GLU A 379 -18.91 -6.99 -23.30
C GLU A 379 -18.81 -7.12 -21.77
N ASP A 380 -18.73 -8.34 -21.25
CA ASP A 380 -18.57 -8.58 -19.80
C ASP A 380 -17.11 -8.43 -19.36
N PHE A 381 -16.89 -7.64 -18.31
CA PHE A 381 -15.58 -7.54 -17.66
C PHE A 381 -15.70 -7.48 -16.12
N PRO A 382 -14.70 -7.97 -15.38
CA PRO A 382 -14.68 -7.90 -13.92
C PRO A 382 -14.46 -6.45 -13.43
N LEU A 383 -15.47 -5.87 -12.77
CA LEU A 383 -15.43 -4.50 -12.22
C LEU A 383 -15.43 -4.49 -10.68
N ARG A 384 -14.45 -3.81 -10.06
CA ARG A 384 -14.46 -3.42 -8.65
C ARG A 384 -14.83 -1.94 -8.55
N LEU A 385 -15.95 -1.65 -7.90
CA LEU A 385 -16.53 -0.32 -7.80
C LEU A 385 -16.53 0.17 -6.35
N TYR A 386 -15.91 1.33 -6.12
CA TYR A 386 -15.88 2.02 -4.83
C TYR A 386 -16.68 3.32 -4.93
N LEU A 387 -17.79 3.38 -4.20
CA LEU A 387 -18.78 4.46 -4.16
C LEU A 387 -19.01 4.96 -2.73
N SER A 388 -18.08 4.71 -1.81
CA SER A 388 -18.15 5.18 -0.42
C SER A 388 -18.26 6.71 -0.30
N GLU A 389 -18.69 7.18 0.86
CA GLU A 389 -18.76 8.61 1.23
C GLU A 389 -19.60 9.45 0.23
N ASN A 390 -20.65 8.88 -0.37
CA ASN A 390 -21.54 9.59 -1.28
C ASN A 390 -22.93 9.80 -0.67
N ASP A 391 -23.57 10.91 -1.06
CA ASP A 391 -24.90 11.30 -0.59
C ASP A 391 -26.01 10.75 -1.52
N PHE A 392 -25.83 9.55 -2.07
CA PHE A 392 -26.83 8.94 -2.95
C PHE A 392 -28.04 8.47 -2.16
N VAL A 393 -29.25 8.79 -2.62
CA VAL A 393 -30.48 8.17 -2.10
C VAL A 393 -30.70 6.76 -2.67
N SER A 394 -30.32 6.55 -3.94
CA SER A 394 -30.32 5.26 -4.62
C SER A 394 -29.24 5.22 -5.69
N ILE A 395 -28.90 4.00 -6.13
CA ILE A 395 -27.90 3.78 -7.19
C ILE A 395 -28.64 3.24 -8.42
N PRO A 396 -28.42 3.79 -9.63
CA PRO A 396 -29.00 3.26 -10.85
C PRO A 396 -28.61 1.79 -11.09
N ASP A 397 -29.57 0.94 -11.48
CA ASP A 397 -29.31 -0.48 -11.80
C ASP A 397 -28.20 -0.63 -12.87
N SER A 398 -28.16 0.31 -13.82
CA SER A 398 -27.17 0.40 -14.90
C SER A 398 -25.71 0.37 -14.41
N VAL A 399 -25.43 0.95 -13.24
CA VAL A 399 -24.09 1.10 -12.66
C VAL A 399 -23.63 -0.20 -12.01
N VAL A 400 -24.57 -0.98 -11.46
CA VAL A 400 -24.25 -2.17 -10.67
C VAL A 400 -24.32 -3.48 -11.45
N GLN A 401 -24.96 -3.52 -12.62
CA GLN A 401 -25.23 -4.72 -13.41
C GLN A 401 -24.04 -5.66 -13.67
N LYS A 402 -22.80 -5.16 -13.67
CA LYS A 402 -21.60 -5.96 -13.99
C LYS A 402 -20.57 -6.01 -12.84
N VAL A 403 -20.91 -5.47 -11.68
CA VAL A 403 -19.97 -5.31 -10.56
C VAL A 403 -19.68 -6.65 -9.89
N GLN A 404 -18.39 -6.93 -9.67
CA GLN A 404 -17.92 -8.07 -8.86
C GLN A 404 -17.64 -7.68 -7.41
N TYR A 405 -17.20 -6.45 -7.18
CA TYR A 405 -16.94 -5.93 -5.84
C TYR A 405 -17.57 -4.55 -5.71
N LEU A 406 -18.45 -4.34 -4.73
CA LEU A 406 -19.14 -3.08 -4.49
C LEU A 406 -18.88 -2.57 -3.07
N CYS A 407 -18.32 -1.37 -2.95
CA CYS A 407 -18.10 -0.71 -1.66
C CYS A 407 -18.87 0.60 -1.59
N LEU A 408 -19.78 0.69 -0.62
CA LEU A 408 -20.76 1.75 -0.37
C LEU A 408 -20.69 2.27 1.07
N ARG A 409 -19.55 2.08 1.75
CA ARG A 409 -19.39 2.55 3.14
C ARG A 409 -19.68 4.04 3.26
N ASP A 410 -20.36 4.42 4.34
CA ASP A 410 -20.67 5.81 4.68
C ASP A 410 -21.58 6.53 3.68
N CYS A 411 -22.39 5.79 2.89
CA CYS A 411 -23.45 6.38 2.08
C CYS A 411 -24.70 6.62 2.94
N ARG A 412 -24.68 7.69 3.74
CA ARG A 412 -25.65 7.90 4.83
C ARG A 412 -27.09 8.16 4.39
N GLU A 413 -27.28 8.72 3.20
CA GLU A 413 -28.60 9.01 2.62
C GLU A 413 -29.18 7.85 1.79
N LEU A 414 -28.44 6.75 1.64
CA LEU A 414 -28.83 5.62 0.78
C LEU A 414 -30.01 4.87 1.40
N GLU A 415 -31.19 4.96 0.78
CA GLU A 415 -32.44 4.35 1.28
C GLU A 415 -32.65 2.91 0.79
N SER A 416 -32.12 2.58 -0.39
CA SER A 416 -32.32 1.25 -0.99
C SER A 416 -31.16 0.84 -1.91
N LEU A 417 -30.94 -0.47 -2.01
CA LEU A 417 -30.01 -1.04 -2.98
C LEU A 417 -30.71 -1.48 -4.28
N PRO A 418 -30.08 -1.25 -5.45
CA PRO A 418 -30.53 -1.77 -6.75
C PRO A 418 -30.51 -3.30 -6.82
N GLU A 419 -31.04 -3.87 -7.90
CA GLU A 419 -30.92 -5.32 -8.12
C GLU A 419 -29.45 -5.70 -8.33
N LEU A 420 -28.92 -6.51 -7.41
CA LEU A 420 -27.52 -6.93 -7.46
C LEU A 420 -27.32 -8.05 -8.49
N PRO A 421 -26.29 -7.96 -9.35
CA PRO A 421 -26.08 -8.94 -10.42
C PRO A 421 -25.56 -10.27 -9.88
N ASP A 422 -25.65 -11.33 -10.68
CA ASP A 422 -25.12 -12.66 -10.34
C ASP A 422 -23.58 -12.71 -10.23
N SER A 423 -22.87 -11.72 -10.79
CA SER A 423 -21.39 -11.65 -10.80
C SER A 423 -20.79 -11.14 -9.49
N LEU A 424 -21.57 -10.44 -8.65
CA LEU A 424 -21.12 -9.84 -7.38
C LEU A 424 -20.58 -10.91 -6.41
N SER A 425 -19.36 -10.73 -5.93
CA SER A 425 -18.75 -11.57 -4.90
C SER A 425 -18.64 -10.85 -3.57
N GLU A 426 -18.59 -9.52 -3.54
CA GLU A 426 -18.46 -8.76 -2.30
C GLU A 426 -19.28 -7.46 -2.33
N LEU A 427 -20.02 -7.19 -1.25
CA LEU A 427 -20.75 -5.96 -0.98
C LEU A 427 -20.45 -5.47 0.44
N TYR A 428 -19.97 -4.24 0.56
CA TYR A 428 -19.80 -3.55 1.84
C TYR A 428 -20.61 -2.27 1.83
N ALA A 429 -21.65 -2.19 2.65
CA ALA A 429 -22.51 -1.02 2.83
C ALA A 429 -22.56 -0.64 4.31
N ASP A 430 -21.39 -0.54 4.94
CA ASP A 430 -21.25 -0.21 6.36
C ASP A 430 -21.60 1.27 6.61
N ASN A 431 -22.28 1.56 7.73
CA ASN A 431 -22.77 2.87 8.16
C ASN A 431 -23.72 3.58 7.19
N CYS A 432 -24.41 2.84 6.33
CA CYS A 432 -25.52 3.35 5.54
C CYS A 432 -26.79 3.42 6.40
N VAL A 433 -26.84 4.40 7.30
CA VAL A 433 -27.87 4.49 8.36
C VAL A 433 -29.30 4.63 7.83
N SER A 434 -29.50 5.19 6.64
CA SER A 434 -30.82 5.34 6.01
C SER A 434 -31.25 4.12 5.20
N LEU A 435 -30.41 3.08 5.10
CA LEU A 435 -30.68 1.92 4.25
C LEU A 435 -31.80 1.08 4.84
N GLU A 436 -32.97 1.11 4.20
CA GLU A 436 -34.17 0.40 4.62
C GLU A 436 -34.36 -0.90 3.81
N ARG A 437 -34.25 -0.81 2.48
CA ARG A 437 -34.72 -1.86 1.55
C ARG A 437 -33.60 -2.48 0.73
N LEU A 438 -33.70 -3.80 0.54
CA LEU A 438 -32.85 -4.57 -0.37
C LEU A 438 -33.69 -5.14 -1.51
N SER A 439 -33.26 -4.94 -2.75
CA SER A 439 -33.95 -5.52 -3.91
C SER A 439 -33.76 -7.04 -3.95
N GLN A 440 -34.83 -7.77 -4.31
CA GLN A 440 -34.75 -9.21 -4.51
C GLN A 440 -33.83 -9.50 -5.70
N SER A 441 -32.83 -10.35 -5.47
CA SER A 441 -31.92 -10.78 -6.52
C SER A 441 -32.47 -12.03 -7.23
N SER A 442 -32.32 -12.06 -8.56
CA SER A 442 -32.56 -13.22 -9.41
C SER A 442 -31.60 -14.41 -9.16
N ARG A 443 -30.65 -14.27 -8.24
CA ARG A 443 -29.58 -15.23 -7.95
C ARG A 443 -30.05 -16.64 -7.64
N SER A 444 -29.26 -17.60 -8.12
CA SER A 444 -29.32 -18.99 -7.63
C SER A 444 -29.13 -19.00 -6.10
N PRO A 445 -29.95 -19.75 -5.35
CA PRO A 445 -29.94 -19.77 -3.88
C PRO A 445 -28.67 -20.38 -3.26
N HIS A 446 -27.57 -20.59 -4.02
CA HIS A 446 -26.31 -21.16 -3.54
C HIS A 446 -25.09 -20.50 -4.22
N ASP A 447 -24.56 -19.41 -3.64
CA ASP A 447 -23.28 -18.81 -4.02
C ASP A 447 -22.35 -18.62 -2.79
N PRO A 448 -21.51 -19.62 -2.47
CA PRO A 448 -20.70 -19.63 -1.26
C PRO A 448 -19.57 -18.58 -1.25
N LYS A 449 -19.41 -17.80 -2.33
CA LYS A 449 -18.39 -16.75 -2.42
C LYS A 449 -18.91 -15.36 -2.09
N LEU A 450 -20.23 -15.17 -1.99
CA LEU A 450 -20.81 -13.86 -1.74
C LEU A 450 -20.54 -13.39 -0.29
N ILE A 451 -19.97 -12.20 -0.17
CA ILE A 451 -19.62 -11.52 1.06
C ILE A 451 -20.51 -10.30 1.20
N LEU A 452 -21.12 -10.12 2.37
CA LEU A 452 -22.03 -9.02 2.64
C LEU A 452 -21.69 -8.37 3.99
N SER A 453 -21.64 -7.04 4.02
CA SER A 453 -21.44 -6.28 5.24
C SER A 453 -22.38 -5.09 5.27
N PHE A 454 -23.19 -5.00 6.33
CA PHE A 454 -24.14 -3.93 6.60
C PHE A 454 -23.96 -3.43 8.04
N ILE A 455 -22.71 -3.25 8.48
CA ILE A 455 -22.43 -2.82 9.86
C ILE A 455 -23.11 -1.46 10.12
N ASN A 456 -23.75 -1.32 11.28
CA ASN A 456 -24.44 -0.10 11.72
C ASN A 456 -25.59 0.39 10.80
N CYS A 457 -26.16 -0.49 9.96
CA CYS A 457 -27.33 -0.18 9.14
C CYS A 457 -28.65 -0.41 9.90
N SER A 458 -28.90 0.40 10.92
CA SER A 458 -29.96 0.18 11.92
C SER A 458 -31.40 0.25 11.37
N ASN A 459 -31.61 0.83 10.19
CA ASN A 459 -32.93 1.01 9.59
C ASN A 459 -33.35 -0.11 8.61
N LEU A 460 -32.53 -1.16 8.45
CA LEU A 460 -32.88 -2.30 7.61
C LEU A 460 -34.22 -2.91 8.06
N ASP A 461 -35.16 -3.06 7.12
CA ASP A 461 -36.47 -3.62 7.43
C ASP A 461 -36.43 -5.14 7.62
N GLU A 462 -37.51 -5.69 8.19
CA GLU A 462 -37.60 -7.13 8.48
C GLU A 462 -37.49 -7.97 7.20
N GLU A 463 -38.01 -7.48 6.07
CA GLU A 463 -37.94 -8.17 4.78
C GLU A 463 -36.49 -8.23 4.26
N ALA A 464 -35.73 -7.14 4.35
CA ALA A 464 -34.32 -7.05 4.00
C ALA A 464 -33.47 -7.99 4.86
N CYS A 465 -33.68 -7.99 6.18
CA CYS A 465 -33.02 -8.94 7.08
C CYS A 465 -33.36 -10.39 6.71
N GLU A 466 -34.64 -10.71 6.46
CA GLU A 466 -35.06 -12.05 6.05
C GLU A 466 -34.45 -12.46 4.70
N LEU A 467 -34.29 -11.53 3.75
CA LEU A 467 -33.63 -11.78 2.47
C LEU A 467 -32.18 -12.23 2.67
N VAL A 468 -31.40 -11.51 3.47
CA VAL A 468 -29.99 -11.87 3.78
C VAL A 468 -29.92 -13.18 4.57
N ILE A 469 -30.81 -13.37 5.54
CA ILE A 469 -30.79 -14.52 6.46
C ILE A 469 -31.33 -15.79 5.81
N LYS A 470 -32.32 -15.74 4.93
CA LYS A 470 -32.97 -16.95 4.39
C LYS A 470 -32.66 -17.18 2.92
N GLN A 471 -32.66 -16.13 2.11
CA GLN A 471 -32.67 -16.25 0.65
C GLN A 471 -31.26 -16.17 0.06
N TRP A 472 -30.42 -15.28 0.59
CA TRP A 472 -29.04 -15.15 0.12
C TRP A 472 -28.15 -16.18 0.83
N ALA A 473 -27.70 -17.19 0.09
CA ALA A 473 -26.73 -18.18 0.57
C ALA A 473 -25.30 -17.65 0.43
N CYS A 474 -25.01 -16.57 1.15
CA CYS A 474 -23.70 -15.94 1.24
C CYS A 474 -22.64 -16.87 1.85
N GLY A 475 -21.37 -16.67 1.52
CA GLY A 475 -20.28 -17.22 2.30
C GLY A 475 -20.36 -16.74 3.75
N TYR A 476 -20.49 -15.41 3.92
CA TYR A 476 -20.85 -14.80 5.20
C TYR A 476 -21.58 -13.45 5.01
N ALA A 477 -22.31 -13.05 6.04
CA ALA A 477 -23.00 -11.76 6.13
C ALA A 477 -22.87 -11.17 7.53
N VAL A 478 -22.82 -9.84 7.61
CA VAL A 478 -22.89 -9.06 8.86
C VAL A 478 -24.01 -8.04 8.73
N LEU A 479 -24.91 -7.99 9.71
CA LEU A 479 -25.99 -7.01 9.80
C LEU A 479 -26.35 -6.73 11.28
N PRO A 480 -27.05 -5.64 11.60
CA PRO A 480 -27.50 -5.38 12.97
C PRO A 480 -28.51 -6.42 13.45
N GLY A 481 -28.51 -6.69 14.75
CA GLY A 481 -29.49 -7.54 15.40
C GLY A 481 -29.00 -8.10 16.74
N SER A 482 -29.92 -8.17 17.69
CA SER A 482 -29.66 -8.52 19.09
C SER A 482 -30.04 -9.95 19.48
N GLU A 483 -30.72 -10.68 18.60
CA GLU A 483 -31.19 -12.06 18.87
C GLU A 483 -30.96 -12.95 17.64
N VAL A 484 -30.69 -14.24 17.88
CA VAL A 484 -30.57 -15.21 16.79
C VAL A 484 -31.94 -15.48 16.16
N PRO A 485 -32.10 -15.31 14.83
CA PRO A 485 -33.38 -15.49 14.15
C PRO A 485 -34.03 -16.86 14.38
N TYR A 486 -35.36 -16.91 14.37
CA TYR A 486 -36.12 -18.15 14.61
C TYR A 486 -35.89 -19.25 13.55
N CYS A 487 -35.37 -18.90 12.38
CA CYS A 487 -35.03 -19.87 11.33
C CYS A 487 -33.83 -20.75 11.69
N PHE A 488 -33.10 -20.44 12.78
CA PHE A 488 -32.09 -21.32 13.35
C PHE A 488 -32.73 -22.31 14.33
N SER A 489 -32.85 -23.57 13.91
CA SER A 489 -33.48 -24.65 14.67
C SER A 489 -32.81 -24.97 16.01
N HIS A 490 -31.50 -24.75 16.12
CA HIS A 490 -30.74 -24.98 17.33
C HIS A 490 -30.17 -23.64 17.80
N ARG A 491 -30.47 -23.23 19.03
CA ARG A 491 -30.05 -21.95 19.62
C ARG A 491 -29.58 -22.16 21.04
N ALA A 492 -28.62 -21.37 21.48
CA ALA A 492 -28.14 -21.36 22.85
C ALA A 492 -27.64 -19.96 23.25
N ASN A 493 -27.82 -19.63 24.52
CA ASN A 493 -27.20 -18.44 25.10
C ASN A 493 -25.69 -18.67 25.24
N GLY A 494 -24.90 -17.64 24.94
CA GLY A 494 -23.45 -17.70 24.93
C GLY A 494 -22.88 -18.25 23.61
N SER A 495 -21.62 -18.67 23.66
CA SER A 495 -20.81 -18.91 22.47
C SER A 495 -20.77 -20.37 21.98
N SER A 496 -21.57 -21.28 22.54
CA SER A 496 -21.51 -22.69 22.14
C SER A 496 -22.84 -23.42 22.28
N LEU A 497 -23.07 -24.42 21.42
CA LEU A 497 -24.26 -25.27 21.47
C LEU A 497 -23.98 -26.70 21.00
N ILE A 498 -24.77 -27.66 21.51
CA ILE A 498 -24.68 -29.08 21.16
C ILE A 498 -25.88 -29.47 20.31
N ILE A 499 -25.64 -30.13 19.18
CA ILE A 499 -26.66 -30.64 18.26
C ILE A 499 -26.66 -32.16 18.28
N HIS A 500 -27.85 -32.75 18.47
CA HIS A 500 -28.02 -34.20 18.35
C HIS A 500 -28.36 -34.60 16.92
N LEU A 501 -27.51 -35.44 16.30
CA LEU A 501 -27.72 -35.89 14.92
C LEU A 501 -28.59 -37.15 14.86
N ASN A 502 -29.56 -37.17 13.93
CA ASN A 502 -30.32 -38.36 13.60
C ASN A 502 -29.55 -39.21 12.57
N PRO A 503 -29.16 -40.46 12.88
CA PRO A 503 -28.32 -41.29 12.01
C PRO A 503 -28.93 -41.59 10.62
N GLY A 504 -30.25 -41.45 10.45
CA GLY A 504 -30.97 -41.79 9.22
C GLY A 504 -30.84 -40.79 8.07
N ASN A 505 -30.27 -39.59 8.28
CA ASN A 505 -30.26 -38.49 7.30
C ASN A 505 -28.86 -38.03 6.85
N LEU A 506 -27.80 -38.79 7.14
CA LEU A 506 -26.42 -38.38 6.83
C LEU A 506 -25.98 -38.95 5.46
N TYR A 507 -25.85 -38.07 4.46
CA TYR A 507 -25.43 -38.41 3.10
C TYR A 507 -24.06 -37.80 2.77
N GLY A 508 -22.95 -38.37 3.26
CA GLY A 508 -21.58 -38.04 2.80
C GLY A 508 -21.03 -36.63 3.08
N SER A 509 -21.88 -35.63 3.27
CA SER A 509 -21.56 -34.26 3.68
C SER A 509 -22.65 -33.71 4.60
N LEU A 510 -22.27 -32.86 5.56
CA LEU A 510 -23.21 -32.10 6.40
C LEU A 510 -23.07 -30.62 6.08
N ARG A 511 -24.18 -29.99 5.66
CA ARG A 511 -24.27 -28.55 5.42
C ARG A 511 -24.95 -27.88 6.60
N PHE A 512 -24.46 -26.70 6.98
CA PHE A 512 -25.07 -25.92 8.04
C PHE A 512 -24.92 -24.41 7.79
N LYS A 513 -25.89 -23.66 8.32
CA LYS A 513 -25.84 -22.22 8.49
C LYS A 513 -25.71 -21.92 9.96
N ALA A 514 -24.87 -20.97 10.34
CA ALA A 514 -24.74 -20.55 11.72
C ALA A 514 -24.78 -19.04 11.87
N CYS A 515 -25.25 -18.60 13.02
CA CYS A 515 -25.43 -17.20 13.40
C CYS A 515 -24.88 -16.99 14.81
N VAL A 516 -24.19 -15.88 15.00
CA VAL A 516 -23.65 -15.43 16.28
C VAL A 516 -24.08 -13.99 16.50
N VAL A 517 -24.65 -13.70 17.66
CA VAL A 517 -24.90 -12.33 18.13
C VAL A 517 -23.66 -11.87 18.87
N HIS A 518 -23.03 -10.81 18.41
CA HIS A 518 -21.87 -10.21 19.06
C HIS A 518 -22.19 -8.79 19.50
N SER A 519 -21.88 -8.49 20.75
CA SER A 519 -22.09 -7.18 21.35
C SER A 519 -20.81 -6.32 21.32
N PRO A 520 -20.90 -5.01 21.06
CA PRO A 520 -19.77 -4.11 21.24
C PRO A 520 -19.30 -4.20 22.70
N GLY A 521 -18.01 -4.43 22.92
CA GLY A 521 -17.47 -4.54 24.27
C GLY A 521 -17.50 -3.20 25.00
N ASP A 522 -17.73 -3.23 26.31
CA ASP A 522 -17.54 -2.05 27.17
C ASP A 522 -16.09 -1.54 27.03
N GLU A 523 -15.92 -0.23 26.82
CA GLU A 523 -14.64 0.49 26.63
C GLU A 523 -13.67 0.44 27.84
N LEU A 524 -13.86 -0.50 28.77
CA LEU A 524 -13.23 -0.48 30.09
C LEU A 524 -11.89 -1.23 30.18
N ASP A 525 -11.45 -1.96 29.15
CA ASP A 525 -10.13 -2.62 29.14
C ASP A 525 -9.27 -2.24 27.92
N ASP A 526 -7.97 -2.04 28.19
CA ASP A 526 -6.91 -1.52 27.33
C ASP A 526 -6.97 -2.00 25.85
N VAL A 527 -7.20 -1.03 24.96
CA VAL A 527 -7.16 -1.11 23.49
C VAL A 527 -8.29 -1.96 22.87
N PRO A 528 -9.32 -1.35 22.27
CA PRO A 528 -10.35 -2.08 21.53
C PRO A 528 -9.72 -2.95 20.43
N PHE A 529 -10.27 -4.15 20.21
CA PHE A 529 -9.84 -5.04 19.13
C PHE A 529 -9.98 -4.31 17.79
N ARG A 530 -8.84 -3.91 17.22
CA ARG A 530 -8.80 -3.17 15.94
C ARG A 530 -9.25 -4.02 14.75
N SER A 531 -9.06 -5.33 14.83
CA SER A 531 -9.66 -6.32 13.94
C SER A 531 -9.86 -7.62 14.71
N PHE A 532 -10.96 -8.31 14.45
CA PHE A 532 -11.23 -9.60 15.05
C PHE A 532 -11.74 -10.59 14.01
N GLN A 533 -11.53 -11.86 14.31
CA GLN A 533 -12.02 -12.97 13.52
C GLN A 533 -12.94 -13.80 14.39
N ILE A 534 -14.14 -14.10 13.92
CA ILE A 534 -14.96 -15.12 14.58
C ILE A 534 -14.65 -16.47 13.94
N SER A 535 -14.36 -17.45 14.79
CA SER A 535 -14.06 -18.82 14.41
C SER A 535 -15.11 -19.76 14.97
N CYS A 536 -15.52 -20.75 14.19
CA CYS A 536 -16.38 -21.85 14.60
C CYS A 536 -15.57 -23.14 14.69
N TYR A 537 -15.50 -23.70 15.89
CA TYR A 537 -14.90 -24.98 16.18
C TYR A 537 -16.01 -26.01 16.24
N VAL A 538 -16.00 -26.93 15.29
CA VAL A 538 -16.91 -28.06 15.25
C VAL A 538 -16.20 -29.27 15.80
N ARG A 539 -16.65 -29.77 16.95
CA ARG A 539 -16.01 -30.90 17.66
C ARG A 539 -16.97 -32.08 17.76
N GLY A 540 -16.51 -33.23 17.27
CA GLY A 540 -17.01 -34.54 17.70
C GLY A 540 -16.20 -35.05 18.91
N ARG A 541 -16.53 -36.22 19.44
CA ARG A 541 -15.82 -36.81 20.60
C ARG A 541 -14.33 -37.10 20.33
N HIS A 542 -13.96 -37.33 19.07
CA HIS A 542 -12.61 -37.74 18.67
C HIS A 542 -11.94 -36.85 17.60
N SER A 543 -12.63 -35.84 17.06
CA SER A 543 -12.09 -34.94 16.04
C SER A 543 -12.55 -33.50 16.22
N THR A 544 -11.75 -32.55 15.72
CA THR A 544 -12.05 -31.11 15.74
C THR A 544 -11.79 -30.54 14.36
N THR A 545 -12.83 -30.00 13.73
CA THR A 545 -12.75 -29.22 12.51
C THR A 545 -12.84 -27.74 12.87
N VAL A 546 -11.96 -26.92 12.32
CA VAL A 546 -11.94 -25.48 12.59
C VAL A 546 -12.32 -24.74 11.32
N TYR A 547 -13.39 -23.97 11.42
CA TYR A 547 -13.79 -22.99 10.43
C TYR A 547 -13.44 -21.61 10.93
N LYS A 548 -12.76 -20.85 10.10
CA LYS A 548 -12.45 -19.46 10.38
C LYS A 548 -13.25 -18.63 9.40
N TRP A 549 -14.05 -17.68 9.90
CA TRP A 549 -14.64 -16.68 9.02
C TRP A 549 -13.54 -15.70 8.61
N PRO A 550 -13.64 -15.07 7.44
CA PRO A 550 -12.65 -14.07 7.05
C PRO A 550 -12.49 -12.98 8.12
N GLU A 551 -11.32 -12.35 8.10
CA GLU A 551 -10.98 -11.27 9.02
C GLU A 551 -11.98 -10.13 8.89
N ILE A 552 -12.58 -9.73 10.01
CA ILE A 552 -13.48 -8.59 10.08
C ILE A 552 -12.61 -7.42 10.55
N ASP A 553 -12.11 -6.69 9.56
CA ASP A 553 -11.28 -5.52 9.75
C ASP A 553 -12.17 -4.30 10.01
N VAL A 554 -12.40 -4.02 11.29
CA VAL A 554 -13.16 -2.85 11.79
C VAL A 554 -12.34 -1.55 11.63
N ASP A 555 -11.03 -1.63 11.35
CA ASP A 555 -10.10 -0.47 11.28
C ASP A 555 -10.06 0.19 9.88
N LYS A 556 -10.25 -0.55 8.77
CA LYS A 556 -10.18 0.08 7.43
C LYS A 556 -11.25 1.15 7.19
N SER A 557 -12.30 1.18 7.99
CA SER A 557 -13.37 2.18 7.90
C SER A 557 -13.42 3.15 9.09
N ASN A 558 -12.59 3.00 10.14
CA ASN A 558 -12.70 3.74 11.41
C ASN A 558 -14.03 3.56 12.17
N ASP A 559 -14.85 2.54 11.86
CA ASP A 559 -16.22 2.47 12.39
C ASP A 559 -16.41 1.37 13.44
N PRO A 560 -16.47 1.71 14.74
CA PRO A 560 -16.80 0.72 15.76
C PRO A 560 -18.23 0.17 15.55
N LEU A 561 -18.46 -1.06 16.00
CA LEU A 561 -19.83 -1.58 16.15
C LEU A 561 -20.57 -0.69 17.17
N LEU A 562 -21.69 -0.08 16.76
CA LEU A 562 -22.47 0.82 17.62
C LEU A 562 -23.56 0.08 18.41
N GLU A 563 -23.92 -1.11 17.97
CA GLU A 563 -24.98 -1.96 18.53
C GLU A 563 -24.65 -3.44 18.34
N ASP A 564 -25.54 -4.32 18.81
CA ASP A 564 -25.39 -5.77 18.62
C ASP A 564 -25.52 -6.13 17.13
N HIS A 565 -24.66 -7.05 16.67
CA HIS A 565 -24.63 -7.48 15.29
C HIS A 565 -24.73 -9.00 15.14
N LEU A 566 -25.42 -9.42 14.10
CA LEU A 566 -25.52 -10.80 13.64
C LEU A 566 -24.38 -11.10 12.67
N PHE A 567 -23.59 -12.12 13.02
CA PHE A 567 -22.57 -12.69 12.16
C PHE A 567 -23.06 -14.02 11.64
N ILE A 568 -23.29 -14.11 10.34
CA ILE A 568 -23.94 -15.25 9.69
C ILE A 568 -22.98 -15.86 8.67
N PHE A 569 -22.90 -17.18 8.63
CA PHE A 569 -22.14 -17.88 7.60
C PHE A 569 -22.75 -19.21 7.21
N ASN A 570 -22.45 -19.65 6.00
CA ASN A 570 -22.78 -20.97 5.49
C ASN A 570 -21.51 -21.81 5.34
N SER A 571 -21.56 -23.08 5.74
CA SER A 571 -20.42 -23.98 5.57
C SER A 571 -20.84 -25.44 5.44
N TYR A 572 -19.86 -26.30 5.16
CA TYR A 572 -20.02 -27.73 5.04
C TYR A 572 -18.75 -28.49 5.43
N PHE A 573 -18.87 -29.79 5.72
CA PHE A 573 -17.75 -30.74 5.74
C PHE A 573 -18.15 -32.07 5.14
N THR A 574 -17.16 -32.81 4.64
CA THR A 574 -17.30 -34.19 4.21
C THR A 574 -17.21 -35.15 5.41
N LEU A 575 -18.07 -36.14 5.39
CA LEU A 575 -18.12 -37.24 6.35
C LEU A 575 -17.30 -38.40 5.77
N ASP A 576 -15.98 -38.22 5.66
CA ASP A 576 -15.09 -39.33 5.28
C ASP A 576 -14.94 -40.31 6.46
N GLY A 577 -14.59 -41.57 6.19
CA GLY A 577 -14.74 -42.72 7.12
C GLY A 577 -14.12 -42.62 8.52
N ASP A 578 -13.28 -41.62 8.79
CA ASP A 578 -12.69 -41.32 10.11
C ASP A 578 -13.24 -40.04 10.77
N ASN A 579 -14.18 -39.32 10.12
CA ASN A 579 -14.76 -38.05 10.55
C ASN A 579 -16.29 -38.13 10.68
N ILE A 580 -16.69 -38.46 11.91
CA ILE A 580 -17.99 -38.25 12.59
C ILE A 580 -19.18 -39.06 12.06
N PRO A 581 -19.55 -40.13 12.79
CA PRO A 581 -20.94 -40.47 13.03
C PRO A 581 -21.16 -40.70 14.54
N GLU A 582 -21.30 -39.63 15.31
CA GLU A 582 -21.78 -39.72 16.69
C GLU A 582 -23.07 -38.92 16.86
N SER A 583 -23.88 -39.31 17.85
CA SER A 583 -25.19 -38.71 18.11
C SER A 583 -25.15 -37.26 18.57
N GLU A 584 -23.97 -36.67 18.76
CA GLU A 584 -23.74 -35.34 19.34
C GLU A 584 -22.59 -34.60 18.64
N MET A 585 -22.81 -33.33 18.31
CA MET A 585 -21.82 -32.40 17.77
C MET A 585 -21.80 -31.10 18.55
N LEU A 586 -20.61 -30.66 18.98
CA LEU A 586 -20.42 -29.35 19.62
C LEU A 586 -20.02 -28.31 18.58
N PHE A 587 -20.73 -27.19 18.56
CA PHE A 587 -20.35 -25.97 17.87
C PHE A 587 -19.89 -24.96 18.91
N ASP A 588 -18.63 -24.51 18.83
CA ASP A 588 -17.98 -23.59 19.77
C ASP A 588 -17.46 -22.37 18.98
N PHE A 589 -18.06 -21.21 19.20
CA PHE A 589 -17.76 -19.94 18.53
C PHE A 589 -16.82 -19.10 19.38
N ARG A 590 -15.81 -18.49 18.74
CA ARG A 590 -14.81 -17.68 19.44
C ARG A 590 -14.42 -16.44 18.65
N CYS A 591 -14.32 -15.31 19.33
CA CYS A 591 -13.70 -14.10 18.81
C CYS A 591 -12.19 -14.17 19.08
N LEU A 592 -11.38 -13.99 18.04
CA LEU A 592 -9.92 -14.02 18.12
C LEU A 592 -9.36 -12.66 17.70
N GLY A 593 -8.56 -12.04 18.57
CA GLY A 593 -7.84 -10.81 18.29
C GLY A 593 -6.54 -11.04 17.51
N MET A 594 -6.23 -10.16 16.57
CA MET A 594 -5.09 -10.31 15.66
C MET A 594 -3.73 -9.83 16.23
N LYS A 595 -3.72 -8.98 17.28
CA LYS A 595 -2.50 -8.25 17.71
C LYS A 595 -2.01 -8.53 19.14
N VAL A 596 -2.78 -9.22 19.99
CA VAL A 596 -2.43 -9.49 21.39
C VAL A 596 -2.71 -10.96 21.67
N TYR A 597 -1.74 -11.65 22.29
CA TYR A 597 -1.72 -13.07 22.69
C TYR A 597 -3.02 -13.87 22.42
N PRO A 598 -2.98 -14.91 21.54
CA PRO A 598 -4.17 -15.62 21.06
C PRO A 598 -4.97 -16.41 22.11
N ASP A 599 -4.55 -16.39 23.38
CA ASP A 599 -5.06 -17.28 24.44
C ASP A 599 -5.79 -16.53 25.57
N THR A 600 -5.98 -15.22 25.46
CA THR A 600 -6.75 -14.44 26.42
C THR A 600 -7.71 -13.54 25.67
N VAL A 601 -9.02 -13.69 25.91
CA VAL A 601 -10.03 -12.61 26.11
C VAL A 601 -11.45 -13.15 25.85
N SER A 602 -12.40 -12.58 26.60
CA SER A 602 -13.84 -12.87 26.65
C SER A 602 -14.53 -12.77 25.30
N SER A 603 -15.32 -13.79 24.96
CA SER A 603 -16.26 -13.70 23.85
C SER A 603 -17.44 -12.80 24.25
N ASN A 604 -17.58 -11.62 23.66
CA ASN A 604 -18.80 -10.80 23.74
C ASN A 604 -19.93 -11.40 22.88
N ILE A 605 -20.00 -12.72 22.82
CA ILE A 605 -21.01 -13.48 22.10
C ILE A 605 -22.17 -13.70 23.06
N LEU A 606 -23.31 -13.09 22.77
CA LEU A 606 -24.51 -13.14 23.61
C LEU A 606 -25.31 -14.41 23.34
N GLU A 607 -25.43 -14.79 22.08
CA GLU A 607 -26.24 -15.91 21.61
C GLU A 607 -25.62 -16.52 20.35
N CYS A 608 -25.81 -17.82 20.16
CA CYS A 608 -25.44 -18.50 18.94
C CYS A 608 -26.53 -19.47 18.48
N GLY A 609 -26.61 -19.70 17.17
CA GLY A 609 -27.51 -20.69 16.60
C GLY A 609 -26.98 -21.35 15.34
N VAL A 610 -27.48 -22.55 15.08
CA VAL A 610 -27.13 -23.40 13.95
C VAL A 610 -28.40 -23.98 13.33
N GLN A 611 -28.46 -23.92 12.01
CA GLN A 611 -29.45 -24.56 11.17
C GLN A 611 -28.76 -25.62 10.30
N LEU A 612 -29.17 -26.88 10.43
CA LEU A 612 -28.74 -27.92 9.50
C LEU A 612 -29.50 -27.76 8.18
N LEU A 613 -28.79 -27.86 7.05
CA LEU A 613 -29.34 -27.68 5.71
C LEU A 613 -29.40 -29.01 4.97
N GLU A 614 -30.36 -29.15 4.05
CA GLU A 614 -30.47 -30.33 3.21
C GLU A 614 -29.27 -30.46 2.24
N PRO A 615 -28.89 -31.70 1.85
CA PRO A 615 -27.87 -31.94 0.83
C PRO A 615 -28.27 -31.27 -0.50
N CYS A 616 -27.30 -30.73 -1.25
CA CYS A 616 -27.58 -30.06 -2.52
C CYS A 616 -26.75 -30.64 -3.66
N SER A 617 -27.41 -30.98 -4.76
CA SER A 617 -26.78 -31.55 -5.96
C SER A 617 -25.87 -30.59 -6.76
N CYS A 618 -25.51 -29.42 -6.20
CA CYS A 618 -24.68 -28.43 -6.86
C CYS A 618 -23.26 -28.95 -7.14
N LYS A 619 -22.54 -28.34 -8.09
CA LYS A 619 -21.21 -28.79 -8.57
C LYS A 619 -20.18 -29.02 -7.46
N TYR A 620 -20.35 -28.42 -6.28
CA TYR A 620 -19.46 -28.58 -5.12
C TYR A 620 -19.59 -29.96 -4.44
N ASP A 621 -20.77 -30.62 -4.48
CA ASP A 621 -20.94 -32.01 -4.01
C ASP A 621 -20.45 -33.05 -5.04
N ARG A 622 -20.06 -32.64 -6.27
CA ARG A 622 -19.45 -33.59 -7.22
C ARG A 622 -17.98 -33.87 -6.96
N HIS A 623 -17.31 -33.05 -6.14
CA HIS A 623 -15.96 -33.33 -5.67
C HIS A 623 -15.92 -34.18 -4.38
N SER A 624 -17.09 -34.49 -3.79
CA SER A 624 -17.25 -35.34 -2.60
C SER A 624 -17.77 -36.76 -2.91
N SER A 625 -17.82 -37.17 -4.18
CA SER A 625 -18.07 -38.58 -4.53
C SER A 625 -16.75 -39.37 -4.49
N PRO A 626 -16.60 -40.40 -3.64
CA PRO A 626 -15.48 -41.31 -3.79
C PRO A 626 -15.65 -42.02 -5.12
N ARG A 627 -14.69 -41.87 -6.03
CA ARG A 627 -14.58 -42.69 -7.22
C ARG A 627 -14.54 -44.16 -6.77
N GLY A 628 -15.69 -44.81 -6.79
CA GLY A 628 -15.78 -46.24 -6.97
C GLY A 628 -15.09 -46.56 -8.27
N ILE A 629 -13.90 -47.15 -8.15
CA ILE A 629 -13.21 -47.79 -9.25
C ILE A 629 -14.13 -48.90 -9.76
N ASP A 630 -14.79 -48.68 -10.89
CA ASP A 630 -15.42 -49.75 -11.65
C ASP A 630 -14.58 -49.99 -12.91
N TYR A 631 -13.61 -50.90 -12.78
CA TYR A 631 -12.93 -51.51 -13.91
C TYR A 631 -13.88 -52.53 -14.56
N SER A 632 -14.78 -52.08 -15.43
CA SER A 632 -15.32 -52.94 -16.49
C SER A 632 -16.10 -52.15 -17.53
N SER A 633 -15.45 -51.86 -18.66
CA SER A 633 -15.97 -52.03 -20.03
C SER A 633 -15.25 -51.12 -21.03
N GLN A 634 -13.98 -51.43 -21.32
CA GLN A 634 -13.53 -51.28 -22.71
C GLN A 634 -14.15 -52.43 -23.50
N GLY A 635 -15.02 -52.11 -24.46
CA GLY A 635 -15.74 -53.11 -25.23
C GLY A 635 -16.53 -52.51 -26.39
N ARG A 636 -15.79 -52.20 -27.45
CA ARG A 636 -16.19 -51.79 -28.82
C ARG A 636 -16.47 -50.32 -29.09
#